data_AF-A0A0D2M182-F1
#
_entry.id   AF-A0A0D2M182-F1
#
_cell.length_a   1.000
_cell.length_b   1.000
_cell.length_c   1.000
_cell.angle_alpha   90.00
_cell.angle_beta   90.00
_cell.angle_gamma   90.00
#
_symmetry.space_group_name_H-M   'P 1'
#
loop_
_entity.id
_entity.type
_entity.pdbx_description
1 polymer ?
#
loop_
_entity_poly.entity_id
_entity_poly.type
_entity_poly.pdbx_seq_one_letter_code
_entity_poly.pdbx_strand_id
1 'polypeptide(L)'
;MAAAQADNTQYVQDERVAGLADSFGQFLSDFSPENWMPEPSQGTQGSQDGGAAPRSFMARRVEEMCQSGETVLYIEFDHLQEYSYDMSHQIRDHYERAEPVLRRALQDHVRRRHADYLKEAHGVEKEFFIGVTGLPDTERLRDLRVEKIGRLVSFSGTVTRTTEVRPELFLGAFKCGKCSTRVTGVEQQYKYTTPMICKGKACGNRNLWVLDRDESVFVDWQRVKVQENVDEIPGGALPRTMDVILRANNVDRAKAGDRVSFAGSLVVCPDVAALFSPGQGVSIKPAATSNDATGEGVVGVGAGNREVTYRLMFIACSAQDS
;
A
#
# COMPACT_ATOMS: atom_id res chain seq x y z
N MET A 1 -28.34 4.30 -11.19
CA MET A 1 -27.27 3.61 -11.94
C MET A 1 -26.30 3.07 -10.91
N ALA A 2 -26.42 1.78 -10.60
CA ALA A 2 -25.68 1.14 -9.53
C ALA A 2 -24.21 0.93 -9.95
N ALA A 3 -23.28 1.50 -9.19
CA ALA A 3 -21.88 1.15 -9.26
C ALA A 3 -21.77 -0.35 -8.97
N ALA A 4 -21.41 -1.14 -9.97
CA ALA A 4 -21.05 -2.53 -9.77
C ALA A 4 -19.77 -2.54 -8.94
N GLN A 5 -19.93 -2.66 -7.62
CA GLN A 5 -18.86 -2.99 -6.71
C GLN A 5 -18.12 -4.19 -7.32
N ALA A 6 -16.88 -3.96 -7.69
CA ALA A 6 -15.96 -5.04 -7.98
C ALA A 6 -15.77 -5.78 -6.65
N ASP A 7 -16.62 -6.78 -6.44
CA ASP A 7 -16.49 -7.73 -5.35
C ASP A 7 -15.24 -8.56 -5.63
N ASN A 8 -14.08 -7.99 -5.31
CA ASN A 8 -12.80 -8.67 -5.27
C ASN A 8 -12.61 -9.28 -3.87
N THR A 9 -13.64 -9.98 -3.39
CA THR A 9 -13.58 -10.92 -2.28
C THR A 9 -12.79 -12.16 -2.71
N GLN A 10 -11.51 -11.94 -3.02
CA GLN A 10 -10.48 -12.99 -2.94
C GLN A 10 -9.56 -12.79 -1.74
N TYR A 11 -9.99 -12.01 -0.74
CA TYR A 11 -9.72 -12.40 0.64
C TYR A 11 -10.66 -13.57 0.95
N VAL A 12 -10.21 -14.78 0.60
CA VAL A 12 -10.62 -16.00 1.32
C VAL A 12 -10.71 -15.62 2.79
N GLN A 13 -11.83 -15.94 3.46
CA GLN A 13 -12.06 -15.64 4.89
C GLN A 13 -10.80 -15.93 5.71
N ASP A 14 -9.93 -14.92 5.85
CA ASP A 14 -8.63 -15.09 6.45
C ASP A 14 -8.86 -14.87 7.93
N GLU A 15 -8.95 -15.98 8.66
CA GLU A 15 -9.25 -16.00 10.10
C GLU A 15 -8.31 -15.07 10.89
N ARG A 16 -7.10 -14.81 10.39
CA ARG A 16 -6.11 -13.91 11.01
C ARG A 16 -6.51 -12.45 11.05
N VAL A 17 -7.38 -12.01 10.14
CA VAL A 17 -7.90 -10.64 10.06
C VAL A 17 -9.44 -10.61 10.12
N ALA A 18 -10.05 -11.70 10.59
CA ALA A 18 -11.49 -11.79 10.75
C ALA A 18 -11.98 -10.77 11.80
N GLY A 19 -13.06 -10.05 11.48
CA GLY A 19 -13.62 -9.01 12.34
C GLY A 19 -12.81 -7.70 12.40
N LEU A 20 -11.61 -7.66 11.80
CA LEU A 20 -10.73 -6.48 11.85
C LEU A 20 -11.38 -5.24 11.23
N ALA A 21 -12.09 -5.39 10.11
CA ALA A 21 -12.76 -4.27 9.44
C ALA A 21 -13.80 -3.59 10.35
N ASP A 22 -14.60 -4.39 11.05
CA ASP A 22 -15.66 -3.89 11.94
C ASP A 22 -15.06 -3.26 13.20
N SER A 23 -14.10 -3.94 13.83
CA SER A 23 -13.41 -3.43 15.03
C SER A 23 -12.66 -2.13 14.74
N PHE A 24 -11.93 -2.06 13.63
CA PHE A 24 -11.23 -0.84 13.23
C PHE A 24 -12.21 0.27 12.80
N GLY A 25 -13.30 -0.07 12.12
CA GLY A 25 -14.35 0.88 11.77
C GLY A 25 -15.05 1.51 12.99
N GLN A 26 -15.20 0.74 14.07
CA GLN A 26 -15.66 1.22 15.37
C GLN A 26 -14.61 2.12 16.01
N PHE A 27 -13.36 1.68 16.12
CA PHE A 27 -12.21 2.48 16.61
C PHE A 27 -12.16 3.87 15.97
N LEU A 28 -12.24 3.94 14.63
CA LEU A 28 -12.26 5.23 13.91
C LEU A 28 -13.42 6.14 14.31
N SER A 29 -14.54 5.57 14.77
CA SER A 29 -15.76 6.30 15.12
C SER A 29 -15.81 6.73 16.58
N ASP A 30 -15.28 5.94 17.51
CA ASP A 30 -15.54 6.09 18.95
C ASP A 30 -14.30 6.33 19.82
N PHE A 31 -13.10 5.95 19.38
CA PHE A 31 -11.92 6.00 20.24
C PHE A 31 -11.55 7.44 20.65
N SER A 32 -11.38 7.61 21.96
CA SER A 32 -10.87 8.83 22.60
C SER A 32 -9.96 8.44 23.77
N PRO A 33 -8.70 8.89 23.80
CA PRO A 33 -7.80 8.67 24.93
C PRO A 33 -8.38 9.29 26.22
N GLU A 34 -8.03 8.75 27.39
CA GLU A 34 -8.54 9.22 28.70
C GLU A 34 -8.37 10.74 28.93
N ASN A 35 -7.29 11.32 28.41
CA ASN A 35 -6.96 12.74 28.57
C ASN A 35 -7.49 13.64 27.44
N TRP A 36 -8.25 13.08 26.49
CA TRP A 36 -8.81 13.87 25.41
C TRP A 36 -10.04 14.64 25.86
N MET A 37 -9.96 15.97 25.81
CA MET A 37 -11.10 16.85 26.02
C MET A 37 -11.56 17.42 24.68
N PRO A 38 -12.84 17.30 24.33
CA PRO A 38 -13.37 18.02 23.17
C PRO A 38 -13.17 19.52 23.40
N GLU A 39 -12.72 20.24 22.37
CA GLU A 39 -12.58 21.69 22.50
C GLU A 39 -13.91 22.29 22.90
N PRO A 40 -13.92 23.24 23.87
CA PRO A 40 -15.14 23.92 24.24
C PRO A 40 -15.68 24.55 22.97
N SER A 41 -16.91 24.17 22.58
CA SER A 41 -17.59 24.75 21.43
C SER A 41 -17.58 26.27 21.63
N GLN A 42 -16.69 26.98 20.95
CA GLN A 42 -16.71 28.43 20.95
C GLN A 42 -18.09 28.78 20.42
N GLY A 43 -18.87 29.50 21.24
CA GLY A 43 -20.22 29.90 20.88
C GLY A 43 -20.19 30.82 19.67
N THR A 44 -20.24 30.26 18.47
CA THR A 44 -20.36 31.02 17.24
C THR A 44 -21.82 31.39 17.08
N GLN A 45 -22.19 32.55 17.61
CA GLN A 45 -23.36 33.27 17.12
C GLN A 45 -23.11 33.59 15.64
N GLY A 46 -23.82 32.90 14.74
CA GLY A 46 -24.02 33.39 13.37
C GLY A 46 -23.22 32.73 12.24
N SER A 47 -23.20 31.40 12.14
CA SER A 47 -22.94 30.71 10.87
C SER A 47 -23.75 29.42 10.78
N GLN A 48 -24.57 29.29 9.73
CA GLN A 48 -25.53 28.20 9.50
C GLN A 48 -24.90 26.90 8.94
N ASP A 49 -23.59 26.69 9.07
CA ASP A 49 -22.97 25.40 8.82
C ASP A 49 -22.74 24.67 10.14
N GLY A 50 -23.82 24.06 10.64
CA GLY A 50 -23.88 23.30 11.88
C GLY A 50 -23.18 21.94 11.77
N GLY A 51 -21.85 21.95 11.61
CA GLY A 51 -21.03 20.77 11.86
C GLY A 51 -21.04 20.48 13.37
N ALA A 52 -21.74 19.42 13.79
CA ALA A 52 -21.66 18.96 15.17
C ALA A 52 -20.20 18.65 15.52
N ALA A 53 -19.73 19.10 16.68
CA ALA A 53 -18.36 18.85 17.14
C ALA A 53 -18.00 17.35 17.01
N PRO A 54 -16.76 17.02 16.61
CA PRO A 54 -16.35 15.64 16.40
C PRO A 54 -16.57 14.83 17.68
N ARG A 55 -17.21 13.67 17.52
CA ARG A 55 -17.71 12.86 18.65
C ARG A 55 -16.62 12.11 19.41
N SER A 56 -15.42 12.02 18.84
CA SER A 56 -14.29 11.30 19.39
C SER A 56 -12.98 11.87 18.85
N PHE A 57 -11.87 11.53 19.52
CA PHE A 57 -10.53 11.90 19.07
C PHE A 57 -10.24 11.39 17.65
N MET A 58 -10.58 10.13 17.35
CA MET A 58 -10.35 9.57 16.02
C MET A 58 -11.23 10.19 14.94
N ALA A 59 -12.50 10.50 15.25
CA ALA A 59 -13.36 11.18 14.31
C ALA A 59 -12.81 12.57 13.96
N ARG A 60 -12.29 13.31 14.95
CA ARG A 60 -11.61 14.60 14.72
C ARG A 60 -10.39 14.41 13.82
N ARG A 61 -9.57 13.38 14.04
CA ARG A 61 -8.37 13.13 13.25
C ARG A 61 -8.67 12.81 11.79
N VAL A 62 -9.75 12.07 11.52
CA VAL A 62 -10.24 11.81 10.16
C VAL A 62 -10.74 13.11 9.51
N GLU A 63 -11.43 13.96 10.25
CA GLU A 63 -11.89 15.26 9.76
C GLU A 63 -10.72 16.18 9.41
N GLU A 64 -9.72 16.27 10.29
CA GLU A 64 -8.46 17.02 10.06
C GLU A 64 -7.75 16.53 8.79
N MET A 65 -7.65 15.21 8.59
CA MET A 65 -7.07 14.62 7.37
C MET A 65 -7.86 15.04 6.10
N CYS A 66 -9.19 15.06 6.17
CA CYS A 66 -10.01 15.49 5.03
C CYS A 66 -9.85 16.99 4.75
N GLN A 67 -9.74 17.82 5.80
CA GLN A 67 -9.55 19.26 5.70
C GLN A 67 -8.17 19.64 5.16
N SER A 68 -7.12 18.89 5.53
CA SER A 68 -5.76 19.09 5.03
C SER A 68 -5.55 18.60 3.59
N GLY A 69 -6.51 17.85 3.04
CA GLY A 69 -6.37 17.25 1.72
C GLY A 69 -5.43 16.04 1.69
N GLU A 70 -5.11 15.46 2.86
CA GLU A 70 -4.29 14.26 2.97
C GLU A 70 -5.10 12.98 2.75
N THR A 71 -4.41 11.90 2.40
CA THR A 71 -4.99 10.57 2.22
C THR A 71 -4.37 9.52 3.15
N VAL A 72 -3.41 9.91 3.98
CA VAL A 72 -2.82 9.06 5.02
C VAL A 72 -3.35 9.48 6.39
N LEU A 73 -4.03 8.57 7.09
CA LEU A 73 -4.39 8.76 8.50
C LEU A 73 -3.29 8.19 9.39
N TYR A 74 -2.62 9.04 10.17
CA TYR A 74 -1.61 8.62 11.14
C TYR A 74 -2.23 8.25 12.48
N ILE A 75 -1.89 7.06 12.99
CA ILE A 75 -2.43 6.48 14.22
C ILE A 75 -1.27 5.96 15.08
N GLU A 76 -1.24 6.32 16.35
CA GLU A 76 -0.29 5.77 17.31
C GLU A 76 -0.67 4.33 17.66
N PHE A 77 0.33 3.45 17.73
CA PHE A 77 0.11 2.04 18.03
C PHE A 77 -0.49 1.83 19.43
N ASP A 78 -0.11 2.68 20.38
CA ASP A 78 -0.65 2.65 21.75
C ASP A 78 -2.17 2.87 21.77
N HIS A 79 -2.71 3.75 20.91
CA HIS A 79 -4.16 3.95 20.79
C HIS A 79 -4.89 2.68 20.29
N LEU A 80 -4.29 1.95 19.35
CA LEU A 80 -4.84 0.68 18.89
C LEU A 80 -4.86 -0.34 20.03
N GLN A 81 -3.78 -0.40 20.81
CA GLN A 81 -3.63 -1.33 21.93
C GLN A 81 -4.55 -0.99 23.10
N GLU A 82 -4.75 0.29 23.41
CA GLU A 82 -5.69 0.78 24.42
C GLU A 82 -7.13 0.42 24.07
N TYR A 83 -7.53 0.57 22.80
CA TYR A 83 -8.88 0.23 22.35
C TYR A 83 -9.12 -1.28 22.30
N SER A 84 -8.21 -2.03 21.66
CA SER A 84 -8.34 -3.47 21.52
C SER A 84 -6.97 -4.12 21.33
N TYR A 85 -6.53 -4.84 22.36
CA TYR A 85 -5.30 -5.62 22.32
C TYR A 85 -5.30 -6.66 21.19
N ASP A 86 -6.42 -7.34 20.95
CA ASP A 86 -6.52 -8.35 19.90
C ASP A 86 -6.39 -7.72 18.51
N MET A 87 -7.05 -6.57 18.28
CA MET A 87 -6.94 -5.81 17.02
C MET A 87 -5.49 -5.35 16.78
N SER A 88 -4.84 -4.76 17.79
CA SER A 88 -3.47 -4.27 17.65
C SER A 88 -2.50 -5.42 17.37
N HIS A 89 -2.71 -6.59 17.99
CA HIS A 89 -1.93 -7.79 17.74
C HIS A 89 -2.13 -8.35 16.32
N GLN A 90 -3.37 -8.38 15.82
CA GLN A 90 -3.68 -8.77 14.43
C GLN A 90 -2.98 -7.85 13.43
N ILE A 91 -3.07 -6.53 13.65
CA ILE A 91 -2.43 -5.52 12.80
C ILE A 91 -0.91 -5.70 12.83
N ARG A 92 -0.32 -5.93 14.00
CA ARG A 92 1.14 -6.07 14.14
C ARG A 92 1.67 -7.35 13.48
N ASP A 93 1.06 -8.49 13.76
CA ASP A 93 1.62 -9.79 13.37
C ASP A 93 1.25 -10.21 11.94
N HIS A 94 0.19 -9.61 11.38
CA HIS A 94 -0.33 -9.93 10.05
C HIS A 94 -0.55 -8.68 9.19
N TYR A 95 0.31 -7.68 9.36
CA TYR A 95 0.16 -6.35 8.74
C TYR A 95 -0.05 -6.37 7.23
N GLU A 96 0.67 -7.18 6.47
CA GLU A 96 0.51 -7.25 5.00
C GLU A 96 -0.93 -7.65 4.59
N ARG A 97 -1.63 -8.42 5.43
CA ARG A 97 -3.03 -8.81 5.22
C ARG A 97 -4.00 -7.81 5.82
N ALA A 98 -3.62 -7.19 6.93
CA ALA A 98 -4.41 -6.18 7.61
C ALA A 98 -4.49 -4.88 6.81
N GLU A 99 -3.40 -4.45 6.18
CA GLU A 99 -3.30 -3.13 5.51
C GLU A 99 -4.45 -2.86 4.51
N PRO A 100 -4.80 -3.79 3.61
CA PRO A 100 -5.91 -3.56 2.67
C PRO A 100 -7.27 -3.48 3.37
N VAL A 101 -7.44 -4.24 4.46
CA VAL A 101 -8.65 -4.22 5.30
C VAL A 101 -8.79 -2.89 6.02
N LEU A 102 -7.71 -2.40 6.62
CA LEU A 102 -7.67 -1.12 7.33
C LEU A 102 -7.97 0.06 6.39
N ARG A 103 -7.40 0.05 5.18
CA ARG A 103 -7.64 1.07 4.17
C ARG A 103 -9.07 1.11 3.70
N ARG A 104 -9.64 -0.05 3.39
CA ARG A 104 -11.06 -0.16 3.02
C ARG A 104 -11.96 0.32 4.15
N ALA A 105 -11.67 -0.04 5.40
CA ALA A 105 -12.43 0.40 6.56
C ALA A 105 -12.38 1.94 6.74
N LEU A 106 -11.22 2.57 6.51
CA LEU A 106 -11.10 4.02 6.49
C LEU A 106 -11.89 4.63 5.33
N GLN A 107 -11.75 4.10 4.11
CA GLN A 107 -12.49 4.57 2.95
C GLN A 107 -14.02 4.48 3.17
N ASP A 108 -14.50 3.38 3.75
CA ASP A 108 -15.91 3.18 4.11
C ASP A 108 -16.36 4.14 5.22
N HIS A 109 -15.48 4.50 6.15
CA HIS A 109 -15.74 5.51 7.17
C HIS A 109 -15.88 6.91 6.55
N VAL A 110 -14.92 7.30 5.70
CA VAL A 110 -14.95 8.57 4.96
C VAL A 110 -16.20 8.62 4.07
N ARG A 111 -16.61 7.51 3.44
CA ARG A 111 -17.79 7.48 2.56
C ARG A 111 -19.08 7.79 3.28
N ARG A 112 -19.17 7.41 4.56
CA ARG A 112 -20.36 7.66 5.39
C ARG A 112 -20.43 9.10 5.92
N ARG A 113 -19.28 9.75 6.18
CA ARG A 113 -19.23 11.06 6.87
C ARG A 113 -18.77 12.23 6.01
N HIS A 114 -17.93 11.97 5.01
CA HIS A 114 -17.28 12.96 4.14
C HIS A 114 -17.34 12.51 2.67
N ALA A 115 -18.54 12.13 2.19
CA ALA A 115 -18.74 11.56 0.85
C ALA A 115 -18.21 12.45 -0.30
N ASP A 116 -18.23 13.77 -0.12
CA ASP A 116 -17.71 14.70 -1.13
C ASP A 116 -16.19 14.69 -1.23
N TYR A 117 -15.48 14.32 -0.15
CA TYR A 117 -14.02 14.25 -0.14
C TYR A 117 -13.49 13.06 -0.96
N LEU A 118 -14.27 11.99 -1.10
CA LEU A 118 -13.86 10.81 -1.88
C LEU A 118 -13.81 11.03 -3.38
N LYS A 119 -14.54 12.00 -3.91
CA LYS A 119 -14.70 12.16 -5.35
C LYS A 119 -13.42 12.74 -5.95
N GLU A 120 -12.75 11.99 -6.81
CA GLU A 120 -11.75 12.54 -7.72
C GLU A 120 -12.34 12.83 -9.11
N ALA A 121 -11.50 13.36 -10.00
CA ALA A 121 -11.83 13.50 -11.40
C ALA A 121 -12.26 12.14 -11.99
N HIS A 122 -13.12 12.18 -13.00
CA HIS A 122 -13.59 10.99 -13.73
C HIS A 122 -14.37 9.95 -12.89
N GLY A 123 -14.78 10.29 -11.67
CA GLY A 123 -15.61 9.43 -10.82
C GLY A 123 -14.86 8.30 -10.14
N VAL A 124 -13.52 8.37 -10.16
CA VAL A 124 -12.64 7.48 -9.38
C VAL A 124 -12.67 7.96 -7.92
N GLU A 125 -12.78 7.02 -6.98
CA GLU A 125 -12.71 7.36 -5.56
C GLU A 125 -11.24 7.47 -5.11
N LYS A 126 -10.95 8.42 -4.23
CA LYS A 126 -9.65 8.55 -3.58
C LYS A 126 -9.25 7.27 -2.87
N GLU A 127 -7.95 6.97 -2.94
CA GLU A 127 -7.34 5.89 -2.17
C GLU A 127 -6.78 6.43 -0.85
N PHE A 128 -7.02 5.69 0.23
CA PHE A 128 -6.58 6.08 1.57
C PHE A 128 -5.58 5.08 2.12
N PHE A 129 -4.71 5.55 3.01
CA PHE A 129 -3.65 4.77 3.64
C PHE A 129 -3.67 4.99 5.16
N ILE A 130 -3.18 3.99 5.90
CA ILE A 130 -2.99 4.09 7.35
C ILE A 130 -1.50 4.12 7.65
N GLY A 131 -1.05 5.18 8.31
CA GLY A 131 0.31 5.27 8.84
C GLY A 131 0.31 4.94 10.32
N VAL A 132 1.01 3.89 10.73
CA VAL A 132 1.14 3.53 12.14
C VAL A 132 2.42 4.12 12.72
N THR A 133 2.36 4.71 13.91
CA THR A 133 3.48 5.40 14.56
C THR A 133 3.63 4.92 16.00
N GLY A 134 4.79 5.19 16.63
CA GLY A 134 4.99 4.86 18.05
C GLY A 134 4.93 3.36 18.37
N LEU A 135 5.51 2.50 17.52
CA LEU A 135 5.65 1.09 17.88
C LEU A 135 6.59 0.95 19.09
N PRO A 136 6.28 0.07 20.06
CA PRO A 136 7.10 -0.09 21.26
C PRO A 136 8.49 -0.67 20.96
N ASP A 137 8.56 -1.57 19.97
CA ASP A 137 9.80 -2.23 19.55
C ASP A 137 10.37 -1.57 18.30
N THR A 138 11.57 -0.99 18.43
CA THR A 138 12.37 -0.52 17.30
C THR A 138 13.48 -1.53 17.02
N GLU A 139 13.41 -2.15 15.85
CA GLU A 139 14.39 -3.11 15.36
C GLU A 139 15.62 -2.39 14.79
N ARG A 140 16.78 -3.03 14.85
CA ARG A 140 17.96 -2.57 14.10
C ARG A 140 17.79 -2.96 12.64
N LEU A 141 18.29 -2.14 11.71
CA LEU A 141 18.21 -2.45 10.27
C LEU A 141 18.86 -3.83 9.94
N ARG A 142 19.88 -4.22 10.71
CA ARG A 142 20.57 -5.52 10.57
C ARG A 142 19.69 -6.74 10.91
N ASP A 143 18.72 -6.55 11.79
CA ASP A 143 17.88 -7.58 12.37
C ASP A 143 16.57 -7.76 11.57
N LEU A 144 16.34 -6.91 10.56
CA LEU A 144 15.28 -7.06 9.57
C LEU A 144 15.56 -8.27 8.65
N ARG A 145 15.08 -9.43 9.09
CA ARG A 145 15.24 -10.73 8.44
C ARG A 145 13.89 -11.36 8.09
N VAL A 146 13.95 -12.58 7.58
CA VAL A 146 12.79 -13.33 7.09
C VAL A 146 11.68 -13.47 8.15
N GLU A 147 12.02 -13.55 9.45
CA GLU A 147 11.00 -13.66 10.51
C GLU A 147 10.12 -12.40 10.65
N LYS A 148 10.58 -11.26 10.13
CA LYS A 148 9.88 -9.97 10.17
C LYS A 148 9.02 -9.69 8.95
N ILE A 149 9.07 -10.55 7.92
CA ILE A 149 8.29 -10.37 6.68
C ILE A 149 6.79 -10.39 6.98
N GLY A 150 6.06 -9.43 6.38
CA GLY A 150 4.60 -9.33 6.48
C GLY A 150 4.06 -8.87 7.84
N ARG A 151 4.95 -8.59 8.81
CA ARG A 151 4.62 -7.97 10.10
C ARG A 151 4.77 -6.45 10.02
N LEU A 152 4.14 -5.74 10.95
CA LEU A 152 4.40 -4.33 11.21
C LEU A 152 5.62 -4.25 12.12
N VAL A 153 6.65 -3.59 11.62
CA VAL A 153 7.91 -3.38 12.33
C VAL A 153 8.33 -1.92 12.21
N SER A 154 9.12 -1.45 13.17
CA SER A 154 9.75 -0.15 13.09
C SER A 154 11.27 -0.27 13.16
N PHE A 155 11.99 0.62 12.49
CA PHE A 155 13.45 0.74 12.59
C PHE A 155 13.88 2.17 12.35
N SER A 156 15.01 2.58 12.93
CA SER A 156 15.63 3.88 12.67
C SER A 156 16.84 3.72 11.74
N GLY A 157 17.07 4.70 10.88
CA GLY A 157 18.26 4.74 10.05
C GLY A 157 18.52 6.12 9.45
N THR A 158 19.74 6.31 8.94
CA THR A 158 20.13 7.56 8.28
C THR A 158 19.86 7.45 6.78
N VAL A 159 19.14 8.41 6.23
CA VAL A 159 18.83 8.46 4.81
C VAL A 159 20.06 8.90 4.03
N THR A 160 20.48 8.10 3.06
CA THR A 160 21.68 8.37 2.24
C THR A 160 21.35 8.95 0.88
N ARG A 161 20.24 8.51 0.28
CA ARG A 161 19.83 8.93 -1.07
C ARG A 161 18.33 8.82 -1.22
N THR A 162 17.73 9.81 -1.85
CA THR A 162 16.34 9.81 -2.28
C THR A 162 16.26 9.75 -3.81
N THR A 163 15.16 9.22 -4.32
CA THR A 163 14.79 9.33 -5.75
C THR A 163 13.79 10.47 -5.92
N GLU A 164 13.62 10.93 -7.16
CA GLU A 164 12.51 11.82 -7.50
C GLU A 164 11.17 11.11 -7.24
N VAL A 165 10.18 11.89 -6.81
CA VAL A 165 8.80 11.39 -6.68
C VAL A 165 8.25 11.09 -8.07
N ARG A 166 7.66 9.90 -8.23
CA ARG A 166 7.10 9.43 -9.50
C ARG A 166 5.70 8.84 -9.26
N PRO A 167 4.79 8.93 -10.24
CA PRO A 167 3.50 8.27 -10.13
C PRO A 167 3.66 6.75 -10.28
N GLU A 168 3.12 5.99 -9.31
CA GLU A 168 2.99 4.54 -9.35
C GLU A 168 1.53 4.18 -9.68
N LEU A 169 1.31 3.29 -10.65
CA LEU A 169 -0.02 2.73 -10.90
C LEU A 169 -0.38 1.83 -9.72
N PHE A 170 -1.35 2.24 -8.92
CA PHE A 170 -1.73 1.56 -7.69
C PHE A 170 -2.90 0.59 -7.91
N LEU A 171 -4.00 1.08 -8.53
CA LEU A 171 -5.09 0.26 -9.04
C LEU A 171 -5.23 0.48 -10.55
N GLY A 172 -5.12 -0.60 -11.33
CA GLY A 172 -5.29 -0.56 -12.77
C GLY A 172 -6.74 -0.71 -13.20
N ALA A 173 -7.17 0.15 -14.12
CA ALA A 173 -8.35 -0.06 -14.94
C ALA A 173 -7.93 -0.53 -16.34
N PHE A 174 -8.55 -1.60 -16.84
CA PHE A 174 -8.18 -2.23 -18.09
C PHE A 174 -9.39 -2.40 -19.00
N LYS A 175 -9.26 -1.92 -20.23
CA LYS A 175 -10.23 -2.13 -21.30
C LYS A 175 -9.84 -3.33 -22.14
N CYS A 176 -10.79 -4.24 -22.34
CA CYS A 176 -10.61 -5.38 -23.23
C CYS A 176 -10.51 -4.92 -24.69
N GLY A 177 -9.42 -5.29 -25.38
CA GLY A 177 -9.21 -4.94 -26.79
C GLY A 177 -10.18 -5.61 -27.77
N LYS A 178 -10.90 -6.67 -27.34
CA LYS A 178 -11.88 -7.37 -28.19
C LYS A 178 -13.29 -6.84 -28.03
N CYS A 179 -13.81 -6.84 -26.81
CA CYS A 179 -15.22 -6.51 -26.53
C CYS A 179 -15.41 -5.16 -25.83
N SER A 180 -14.32 -4.40 -25.60
CA SER A 180 -14.35 -3.11 -24.90
C SER A 180 -14.87 -3.13 -23.46
N THR A 181 -15.09 -4.32 -22.85
CA THR A 181 -15.45 -4.44 -21.43
C THR A 181 -14.31 -3.92 -20.56
N ARG A 182 -14.65 -3.04 -19.61
CA ARG A 182 -13.71 -2.49 -18.62
C ARG A 182 -13.65 -3.38 -17.37
N VAL A 183 -12.47 -3.48 -16.80
CA VAL A 183 -12.18 -4.16 -15.53
C VAL A 183 -11.38 -3.19 -14.68
N THR A 184 -11.99 -2.67 -13.62
CA THR A 184 -11.38 -1.70 -12.69
C THR A 184 -10.93 -2.39 -11.40
N GLY A 185 -10.12 -1.70 -10.59
CA GLY A 185 -9.70 -2.19 -9.27
C GLY A 185 -8.70 -3.35 -9.32
N VAL A 186 -7.90 -3.46 -10.38
CA VAL A 186 -6.87 -4.50 -10.47
C VAL A 186 -5.63 -4.04 -9.71
N GLU A 187 -5.39 -4.63 -8.54
CA GLU A 187 -4.24 -4.30 -7.70
C GLU A 187 -2.90 -4.54 -8.42
N GLN A 188 -1.99 -3.58 -8.27
CA GLN A 188 -0.64 -3.65 -8.81
C GLN A 188 0.36 -3.96 -7.68
N GLN A 189 0.56 -5.25 -7.40
CA GLN A 189 1.50 -5.68 -6.36
C GLN A 189 2.86 -6.04 -6.99
N TYR A 190 3.85 -5.16 -6.83
CA TYR A 190 5.27 -5.34 -7.24
C TYR A 190 5.54 -5.53 -8.73
N LYS A 191 4.51 -5.74 -9.55
CA LYS A 191 4.59 -5.94 -10.99
C LYS A 191 3.33 -5.41 -11.67
N TYR A 192 3.49 -5.01 -12.91
CA TYR A 192 2.36 -4.69 -13.78
C TYR A 192 1.52 -5.95 -14.02
N THR A 193 0.28 -5.93 -13.54
CA THR A 193 -0.63 -7.07 -13.57
C THR A 193 -1.89 -6.70 -14.34
N THR A 194 -2.17 -7.44 -15.40
CA THR A 194 -3.41 -7.34 -16.18
C THR A 194 -4.42 -8.40 -15.74
N PRO A 195 -5.73 -8.21 -15.98
CA PRO A 195 -6.72 -9.24 -15.70
C PRO A 195 -6.42 -10.54 -16.45
N MET A 196 -6.57 -11.69 -15.79
CA MET A 196 -6.27 -12.98 -16.43
C MET A 196 -7.30 -13.37 -17.50
N ILE A 197 -8.58 -13.02 -17.28
CA ILE A 197 -9.70 -13.37 -18.15
C ILE A 197 -10.68 -12.19 -18.21
N CYS A 198 -11.20 -11.93 -19.41
CA CYS A 198 -12.22 -10.91 -19.60
C CYS A 198 -13.56 -11.30 -19.01
N LYS A 199 -14.13 -10.40 -18.20
CA LYS A 199 -15.48 -10.52 -17.61
C LYS A 199 -16.62 -10.28 -18.61
N GLY A 200 -16.29 -9.90 -19.85
CA GLY A 200 -17.27 -9.70 -20.91
C GLY A 200 -17.92 -11.01 -21.35
N LYS A 201 -19.24 -10.99 -21.52
CA LYS A 201 -20.02 -12.16 -21.97
C LYS A 201 -19.44 -12.69 -23.29
N ALA A 202 -19.07 -13.97 -23.30
CA ALA A 202 -18.53 -14.69 -24.48
C ALA A 202 -17.25 -14.11 -25.13
N CYS A 203 -16.47 -13.23 -24.47
CA CYS A 203 -15.27 -12.65 -25.08
C CYS A 203 -14.04 -13.57 -25.05
N GLY A 204 -13.84 -14.30 -23.95
CA GLY A 204 -12.71 -15.23 -23.77
C GLY A 204 -11.31 -14.59 -23.86
N ASN A 205 -11.19 -13.25 -23.89
CA ASN A 205 -9.91 -12.58 -23.98
C ASN A 205 -9.07 -12.79 -22.72
N ARG A 206 -7.76 -13.01 -22.90
CA ARG A 206 -6.79 -13.20 -21.82
C ARG A 206 -5.60 -12.23 -21.88
N ASN A 207 -5.25 -11.75 -23.07
CA ASN A 207 -3.98 -11.05 -23.29
C ASN A 207 -4.14 -9.62 -23.83
N LEU A 208 -5.23 -9.33 -24.55
CA LEU A 208 -5.41 -8.04 -25.22
C LEU A 208 -6.05 -7.04 -24.26
N TRP A 209 -5.22 -6.43 -23.42
CA TRP A 209 -5.62 -5.44 -22.43
C TRP A 209 -5.00 -4.09 -22.75
N VAL A 210 -5.82 -3.05 -22.71
CA VAL A 210 -5.38 -1.66 -22.83
C VAL A 210 -5.59 -1.00 -21.48
N LEU A 211 -4.54 -0.42 -20.91
CA LEU A 211 -4.65 0.36 -19.67
C LEU A 211 -5.50 1.60 -19.94
N ASP A 212 -6.51 1.78 -19.11
CA ASP A 212 -7.37 2.95 -19.09
C ASP A 212 -6.88 3.90 -18.00
N ARG A 213 -6.19 4.97 -18.42
CA ARG A 213 -5.54 5.89 -17.49
C ARG A 213 -6.53 6.73 -16.69
N ASP A 214 -7.71 7.01 -17.25
CA ASP A 214 -8.68 7.92 -16.63
C ASP A 214 -9.43 7.26 -15.46
N GLU A 215 -9.64 5.94 -15.53
CA GLU A 215 -10.27 5.15 -14.45
C GLU A 215 -9.24 4.43 -13.55
N SER A 216 -7.94 4.61 -13.81
CA SER A 216 -6.86 4.03 -12.99
C SER A 216 -6.50 4.95 -11.83
N VAL A 217 -6.13 4.35 -10.70
CA VAL A 217 -5.64 5.08 -9.52
C VAL A 217 -4.12 5.10 -9.54
N PHE A 218 -3.55 6.29 -9.47
CA PHE A 218 -2.12 6.50 -9.32
C PHE A 218 -1.83 7.10 -7.96
N VAL A 219 -0.71 6.69 -7.36
CA VAL A 219 -0.24 7.25 -6.08
C VAL A 219 1.19 7.73 -6.24
N ASP A 220 1.56 8.75 -5.48
CA ASP A 220 2.95 9.17 -5.41
C ASP A 220 3.79 8.07 -4.79
N TRP A 221 4.93 7.81 -5.42
CA TRP A 221 5.90 6.82 -4.99
C TRP A 221 7.28 7.45 -4.94
N GLN A 222 8.05 7.07 -3.93
CA GLN A 222 9.44 7.46 -3.79
C GLN A 222 10.24 6.32 -3.17
N ARG A 223 11.40 6.03 -3.75
CA ARG A 223 12.39 5.14 -3.13
C ARG A 223 13.46 5.94 -2.40
N VAL A 224 13.74 5.53 -1.18
CA VAL A 224 14.77 6.09 -0.29
C VAL A 224 15.75 4.98 0.08
N LYS A 225 17.05 5.26 0.05
CA LYS A 225 18.09 4.35 0.53
C LYS A 225 18.49 4.75 1.93
N VAL A 226 18.29 3.85 2.88
CA VAL A 226 18.57 4.06 4.30
C VAL A 226 19.76 3.20 4.72
N GLN A 227 20.62 3.77 5.56
CA GLN A 227 21.78 3.11 6.13
C GLN A 227 21.58 2.92 7.64
N GLU A 228 22.17 1.84 8.19
CA GLU A 228 22.31 1.64 9.64
C GLU A 228 22.91 2.89 10.31
N ASN A 229 22.39 3.25 11.49
CA ASN A 229 22.95 4.32 12.29
C ASN A 229 24.33 3.90 12.84
N VAL A 230 25.25 4.85 12.98
CA VAL A 230 26.66 4.57 13.34
C VAL A 230 26.79 3.88 14.70
N ASP A 231 25.91 4.22 15.64
CA ASP A 231 25.79 3.66 16.98
C ASP A 231 25.38 2.17 17.00
N GLU A 232 24.73 1.68 15.94
CA GLU A 232 24.26 0.29 15.85
C GLU A 232 25.23 -0.65 15.11
N ILE A 233 26.29 -0.09 14.48
CA ILE A 233 27.24 -0.87 13.68
C ILE A 233 28.21 -1.61 14.60
N PRO A 234 28.28 -2.96 14.55
CA PRO A 234 29.28 -3.72 15.29
C PRO A 234 30.70 -3.39 14.83
N GLY A 235 31.66 -3.36 15.77
CA GLY A 235 33.06 -3.06 15.50
C GLY A 235 33.64 -3.92 14.37
N GLY A 236 34.23 -3.27 13.37
CA GLY A 236 34.84 -3.93 12.20
C GLY A 236 33.87 -4.36 11.10
N ALA A 237 32.56 -4.14 11.25
CA ALA A 237 31.59 -4.40 10.19
C ALA A 237 31.36 -3.17 9.30
N LEU A 238 31.02 -3.40 8.04
CA LEU A 238 30.53 -2.36 7.16
C LEU A 238 29.05 -2.05 7.46
N PRO A 239 28.61 -0.78 7.33
CA PRO A 239 27.20 -0.42 7.45
C PRO A 239 26.37 -1.12 6.38
N ARG A 240 25.20 -1.65 6.78
CA ARG A 240 24.23 -2.17 5.81
C ARG A 240 23.29 -1.07 5.34
N THR A 241 22.75 -1.26 4.14
CA THR A 241 21.72 -0.38 3.58
C THR A 241 20.47 -1.17 3.19
N MET A 242 19.31 -0.54 3.31
CA MET A 242 18.03 -1.06 2.84
C MET A 242 17.35 -0.04 1.93
N ASP A 243 16.61 -0.52 0.93
CA ASP A 243 15.73 0.34 0.14
C ASP A 243 14.36 0.39 0.82
N VAL A 244 13.90 1.61 1.10
CA VAL A 244 12.60 1.93 1.70
C VAL A 244 11.72 2.58 0.64
N ILE A 245 10.47 2.15 0.55
CA ILE A 245 9.47 2.68 -0.35
C ILE A 245 8.48 3.52 0.46
N LEU A 246 8.30 4.77 0.04
CA LEU A 246 7.35 5.73 0.58
C LEU A 246 6.24 5.93 -0.45
N ARG A 247 4.99 6.07 0.02
CA ARG A 247 3.81 6.31 -0.81
C ARG A 247 2.95 7.44 -0.26
N ALA A 248 2.14 8.04 -1.13
CA ALA A 248 1.18 9.09 -0.78
C ALA A 248 1.84 10.20 0.06
N ASN A 249 1.22 10.65 1.16
CA ASN A 249 1.75 11.74 1.98
C ASN A 249 3.09 11.46 2.67
N ASN A 250 3.60 10.23 2.63
CA ASN A 250 4.92 9.91 3.16
C ASN A 250 6.06 10.27 2.20
N VAL A 251 5.79 10.51 0.92
CA VAL A 251 6.83 10.94 -0.03
C VAL A 251 7.37 12.31 0.35
N ASP A 252 8.63 12.55 0.01
CA ASP A 252 9.36 13.81 0.23
C ASP A 252 9.53 14.26 1.70
N ARG A 253 9.06 13.46 2.67
CA ARG A 253 9.27 13.71 4.11
C ARG A 253 10.70 13.48 4.58
N ALA A 254 11.41 12.54 3.95
CA ALA A 254 12.76 12.15 4.33
C ALA A 254 13.80 12.73 3.36
N LYS A 255 14.80 13.47 3.85
CA LYS A 255 15.90 14.03 3.03
C LYS A 255 17.21 13.31 3.32
N ALA A 256 18.17 13.45 2.41
CA ALA A 256 19.49 12.85 2.58
C ALA A 256 20.23 13.53 3.75
N GLY A 257 20.74 12.71 4.68
CA GLY A 257 21.36 13.15 5.93
C GLY A 257 20.46 12.99 7.16
N ASP A 258 19.14 12.89 6.97
CA ASP A 258 18.20 12.83 8.08
C ASP A 258 18.23 11.46 8.76
N ARG A 259 18.12 11.47 10.10
CA ARG A 259 17.83 10.27 10.89
C ARG A 259 16.32 10.14 11.00
N VAL A 260 15.77 9.05 10.45
CA VAL A 260 14.33 8.85 10.32
C VAL A 260 13.97 7.50 10.92
N SER A 261 12.89 7.48 11.68
CA SER A 261 12.20 6.28 12.13
C SER A 261 11.12 5.90 11.12
N PHE A 262 11.23 4.70 10.57
CA PHE A 262 10.27 4.15 9.62
C PHE A 262 9.45 3.07 10.30
N ALA A 263 8.13 3.07 10.11
CA ALA A 263 7.28 1.93 10.44
C ALA A 263 6.56 1.43 9.19
N GLY A 264 6.38 0.11 9.11
CA GLY A 264 5.77 -0.53 7.95
C GLY A 264 6.11 -2.01 7.88
N SER A 265 6.24 -2.54 6.67
CA SER A 265 6.46 -3.97 6.47
C SER A 265 7.68 -4.27 5.62
N LEU A 266 8.37 -5.33 6.01
CA LEU A 266 9.43 -5.93 5.21
C LEU A 266 8.79 -6.85 4.16
N VAL A 267 9.15 -6.62 2.89
CA VAL A 267 8.60 -7.33 1.74
C VAL A 267 9.71 -7.92 0.88
N VAL A 268 9.35 -8.96 0.13
CA VAL A 268 10.25 -9.65 -0.77
C VAL A 268 9.90 -9.28 -2.20
N CYS A 269 10.81 -8.58 -2.88
CA CYS A 269 10.62 -8.21 -4.28
C CYS A 269 11.53 -9.06 -5.18
N PRO A 270 11.01 -9.59 -6.31
CA PRO A 270 11.85 -10.29 -7.27
C PRO A 270 12.83 -9.30 -7.93
N ASP A 271 14.11 -9.66 -7.99
CA ASP A 271 15.12 -8.88 -8.69
C ASP A 271 15.06 -9.19 -10.18
N VAL A 272 14.11 -8.53 -10.86
CA VAL A 272 13.89 -8.71 -12.28
C VAL A 272 15.09 -8.19 -13.10
N ALA A 273 15.87 -7.23 -12.58
CA ALA A 273 17.06 -6.74 -13.28
C ALA A 273 18.16 -7.80 -13.36
N ALA A 274 18.30 -8.63 -12.32
CA ALA A 274 19.19 -9.80 -12.35
C ALA A 274 18.81 -10.80 -13.47
N LEU A 275 17.53 -10.89 -13.86
CA LEU A 275 17.09 -11.73 -14.99
C LEU A 275 17.52 -11.20 -16.37
N PHE A 276 17.91 -9.91 -16.46
CA PHE A 276 18.25 -9.23 -17.71
C PHE A 276 19.71 -8.72 -17.77
N SER A 277 20.54 -9.02 -16.76
CA SER A 277 21.95 -8.64 -16.73
C SER A 277 22.73 -9.20 -17.94
N PRO A 278 23.47 -8.38 -18.70
CA PRO A 278 24.23 -8.84 -19.87
C PRO A 278 25.32 -9.83 -19.46
N GLY A 279 25.22 -11.07 -19.95
CA GLY A 279 26.11 -12.19 -19.61
C GLY A 279 25.48 -13.56 -19.87
N GLN A 280 24.14 -13.63 -19.89
CA GLN A 280 23.35 -14.75 -20.40
C GLN A 280 22.30 -14.23 -21.39
N GLY A 281 22.71 -14.06 -22.65
CA GLY A 281 21.85 -13.51 -23.70
C GLY A 281 20.66 -14.42 -24.05
N VAL A 282 19.52 -13.81 -24.37
CA VAL A 282 18.44 -14.47 -25.12
C VAL A 282 18.13 -13.63 -26.34
N SER A 283 18.21 -14.25 -27.52
CA SER A 283 17.64 -13.73 -28.75
C SER A 283 16.16 -14.11 -28.80
N ILE A 284 15.26 -13.15 -28.63
CA ILE A 284 13.84 -13.33 -28.94
C ILE A 284 13.68 -13.18 -30.46
N LYS A 285 13.49 -14.28 -31.19
CA LYS A 285 13.01 -14.19 -32.57
C LYS A 285 11.48 -14.08 -32.57
N PRO A 286 10.87 -13.10 -33.26
CA PRO A 286 9.43 -13.09 -33.45
C PRO A 286 9.03 -14.29 -34.33
N ALA A 287 7.97 -15.00 -33.96
CA ALA A 287 7.42 -16.07 -34.78
C ALA A 287 6.91 -15.49 -36.12
N ALA A 288 7.53 -15.92 -37.22
CA ALA A 288 6.96 -15.75 -38.54
C ALA A 288 5.77 -16.70 -38.68
N THR A 289 4.66 -16.18 -39.18
CA THR A 289 3.45 -16.92 -39.55
C THR A 289 3.75 -17.96 -40.62
N SER A 290 3.66 -19.25 -40.29
CA SER A 290 3.50 -20.32 -41.27
C SER A 290 2.24 -21.11 -40.94
N ASN A 291 1.27 -21.07 -41.85
CA ASN A 291 0.19 -22.02 -41.95
C ASN A 291 0.80 -23.39 -42.27
N ASP A 292 0.81 -24.31 -41.31
CA ASP A 292 0.62 -25.72 -41.66
C ASP A 292 0.02 -26.50 -40.50
N ALA A 293 -1.07 -27.19 -40.82
CA ALA A 293 -1.83 -27.98 -39.89
C ALA A 293 -1.17 -29.35 -39.76
N THR A 294 -0.54 -29.63 -38.62
CA THR A 294 -0.51 -30.96 -37.96
C THR A 294 0.35 -30.88 -36.69
N GLY A 295 -0.30 -31.09 -35.53
CA GLY A 295 0.36 -31.48 -34.27
C GLY A 295 1.36 -30.49 -33.66
N GLU A 296 0.89 -29.39 -33.05
CA GLU A 296 1.75 -28.51 -32.26
C GLU A 296 1.97 -29.05 -30.84
N GLY A 297 3.00 -29.88 -30.68
CA GLY A 297 3.73 -29.99 -29.43
C GLY A 297 4.78 -28.89 -29.36
N VAL A 298 4.72 -28.03 -28.34
CA VAL A 298 5.79 -27.05 -28.07
C VAL A 298 6.98 -27.80 -27.48
N VAL A 299 7.95 -28.17 -28.31
CA VAL A 299 9.28 -28.59 -27.82
C VAL A 299 10.19 -27.37 -27.82
N GLY A 300 10.03 -26.53 -26.80
CA GLY A 300 10.98 -25.46 -26.47
C GLY A 300 12.09 -26.02 -25.58
N VAL A 301 13.13 -26.62 -26.18
CA VAL A 301 14.37 -26.95 -25.45
C VAL A 301 15.07 -25.62 -25.14
N GLY A 302 15.01 -25.22 -23.88
CA GLY A 302 15.55 -23.95 -23.39
C GLY A 302 14.86 -23.40 -22.13
N ALA A 303 14.00 -24.16 -21.47
CA ALA A 303 13.59 -23.89 -20.09
C ALA A 303 14.73 -24.30 -19.13
N GLY A 304 15.85 -23.58 -19.19
CA GLY A 304 16.82 -23.62 -18.09
C GLY A 304 16.18 -23.03 -16.85
N ASN A 305 16.25 -23.72 -15.72
CA ASN A 305 15.90 -23.18 -14.41
C ASN A 305 16.66 -21.85 -14.22
N ARG A 306 15.98 -20.73 -14.44
CA ARG A 306 16.51 -19.41 -14.11
C ARG A 306 16.34 -19.22 -12.62
N GLU A 307 17.45 -18.99 -11.93
CA GLU A 307 17.44 -18.66 -10.52
C GLU A 307 16.72 -17.31 -10.35
N VAL A 308 15.57 -17.35 -9.67
CA VAL A 308 14.86 -16.13 -9.30
C VAL A 308 15.51 -15.60 -8.04
N THR A 309 16.28 -14.53 -8.18
CA THR A 309 16.86 -13.82 -7.04
C THR A 309 15.81 -12.88 -6.45
N TYR A 310 15.78 -12.78 -5.14
CA TYR A 310 14.89 -11.91 -4.41
C TYR A 310 15.69 -10.94 -3.55
N ARG A 311 15.15 -9.73 -3.38
CA ARG A 311 15.72 -8.71 -2.50
C ARG A 311 14.68 -8.29 -1.48
N LEU A 312 15.14 -8.11 -0.24
CA LEU A 312 14.34 -7.51 0.82
C LEU A 312 14.25 -6.00 0.59
N MET A 313 13.02 -5.49 0.65
CA MET A 313 12.71 -4.07 0.63
C MET A 313 11.75 -3.76 1.77
N PHE A 314 11.73 -2.51 2.20
CA PHE A 314 10.79 -2.06 3.23
C PHE A 314 9.75 -1.16 2.60
N ILE A 315 8.46 -1.39 2.87
CA ILE A 315 7.39 -0.46 2.51
C ILE A 315 6.99 0.25 3.79
N ALA A 316 7.28 1.55 3.88
CA ALA A 316 6.92 2.33 5.05
C ALA A 316 5.49 2.87 4.93
N CYS A 317 4.72 2.66 5.99
CA CYS A 317 3.42 3.30 6.19
C CYS A 317 3.56 4.65 6.94
N SER A 318 4.67 4.84 7.65
CA SER A 318 5.04 6.11 8.27
C SER A 318 6.55 6.35 8.21
N ALA A 319 6.92 7.62 8.11
CA ALA A 319 8.29 8.11 8.23
C ALA A 319 8.26 9.36 9.13
N GLN A 320 8.96 9.29 10.26
CA GLN A 320 9.02 10.36 11.27
C GLN A 320 10.47 10.66 11.60
N ASP A 321 10.79 11.93 11.83
CA ASP A 321 12.10 12.32 12.32
C ASP A 321 12.32 11.70 13.70
N SER A 322 13.47 11.04 13.89
CA SER A 322 13.82 10.32 15.12
C SER A 322 14.52 11.20 16.15
#